data_AF-A0AAC8Q0N1-F1
#
_entry.id   AF-A0AAC8Q0N1-F1
#
_cell.length_a   1.000
_cell.length_b   1.000
_cell.length_c   1.000
_cell.angle_alpha   90.00
_cell.angle_beta   90.00
_cell.angle_gamma   90.00
#
_symmetry.space_group_name_H-M   'P 1'
#
loop_
_entity.id
_entity.type
_entity.pdbx_description
1 polymer ?
#
loop_
_entity_poly.entity_id
_entity_poly.type
_entity_poly.pdbx_seq_one_letter_code
_entity_poly.pdbx_strand_id
1 'polypeptide(L)'
;MKVWLLMGLLAAGSAGATGPSRLEVKLTPLAARKGAVLFRTRYTLNREGAHRFMAVEFGWLVVDARGGWKEVPHRTVAEPPLHATAEEDTRAWAELERVDAEFKAPLDWKSPPESLVGLLREYGFTKKDAVAKNAGAGTATWSPKALCQGQRCTKPCRQRTLHEWRSGDIDPVAEPQKPMKALFVHSGVAVFRNEYDEEDNHGAFFTEPVVEEEDRNPGIEMHDVMAICVLPR
;
A
#
# COMPACT_ATOMS: atom_id res chain seq x y z
N MET A 1 58.89 -4.30 36.45
CA MET A 1 58.25 -2.99 36.20
C MET A 1 57.82 -2.92 34.75
N LYS A 2 56.53 -2.61 34.54
CA LYS A 2 55.94 -1.85 33.43
C LYS A 2 56.09 -2.42 31.99
N VAL A 3 54.98 -2.89 31.40
CA VAL A 3 54.07 -2.13 30.48
C VAL A 3 54.48 -2.46 29.03
N TRP A 4 53.70 -2.89 28.03
CA TRP A 4 52.29 -2.75 27.57
C TRP A 4 52.23 -3.53 26.22
N LEU A 5 51.14 -3.80 25.51
CA LEU A 5 49.69 -3.78 25.68
C LEU A 5 49.17 -4.42 24.37
N LEU A 6 48.01 -5.06 24.45
CA LEU A 6 47.29 -5.74 23.38
C LEU A 6 47.30 -5.00 22.03
N MET A 7 47.66 -5.70 20.96
CA MET A 7 47.16 -5.41 19.60
C MET A 7 45.89 -6.24 19.37
N GLY A 8 44.77 -5.75 19.90
CA GLY A 8 43.45 -6.19 19.49
C GLY A 8 43.05 -5.38 18.26
N LEU A 9 43.22 -5.95 17.06
CA LEU A 9 42.66 -5.37 15.84
C LEU A 9 41.13 -5.37 16.00
N LEU A 10 40.58 -4.17 16.19
CA LEU A 10 39.15 -3.89 16.04
C LEU A 10 38.79 -4.15 14.58
N ALA A 11 38.24 -5.33 14.30
CA ALA A 11 37.34 -5.51 13.17
C ALA A 11 36.05 -4.75 13.51
N ALA A 12 36.08 -3.42 13.35
CA ALA A 12 34.86 -2.65 13.19
C ALA A 12 34.30 -3.02 11.82
N GLY A 13 33.64 -4.18 11.75
CA GLY A 13 32.68 -4.43 10.69
C GLY A 13 31.71 -3.27 10.74
N SER A 14 31.65 -2.51 9.66
CA SER A 14 30.57 -1.57 9.42
C SER A 14 29.28 -2.37 9.47
N ALA A 15 28.64 -2.41 10.64
CA ALA A 15 27.24 -2.74 10.73
C ALA A 15 26.55 -1.65 9.91
N GLY A 16 26.33 -1.94 8.62
CA GLY A 16 25.36 -1.19 7.85
C GLY A 16 24.09 -1.23 8.69
N ALA A 17 23.55 -0.07 9.05
CA ALA A 17 22.23 -0.04 9.64
C ALA A 17 21.33 -0.73 8.64
N THR A 18 20.90 -1.96 8.87
CA THR A 18 19.94 -2.68 8.04
C THR A 18 18.59 -2.48 8.72
N GLY A 19 17.88 -1.41 8.36
CA GLY A 19 16.47 -1.27 8.77
C GLY A 19 15.62 -2.32 8.06
N PRO A 20 14.41 -2.65 8.54
CA PRO A 20 13.61 -3.70 7.92
C PRO A 20 13.12 -3.33 6.52
N SER A 21 12.92 -4.33 5.68
CA SER A 21 12.24 -4.17 4.39
C SER A 21 10.76 -3.86 4.61
N ARG A 22 10.17 -3.01 3.76
CA ARG A 22 8.81 -2.48 4.00
C ARG A 22 8.02 -2.22 2.73
N LEU A 23 6.75 -2.61 2.73
CA LEU A 23 5.74 -2.22 1.76
C LEU A 23 4.69 -1.34 2.42
N GLU A 24 4.47 -0.14 1.87
CA GLU A 24 3.38 0.75 2.27
C GLU A 24 2.46 1.02 1.08
N VAL A 25 1.16 0.76 1.26
CA VAL A 25 0.14 1.09 0.27
C VAL A 25 -1.04 1.80 0.92
N LYS A 26 -1.35 3.01 0.44
CA LYS A 26 -2.52 3.78 0.88
C LYS A 26 -3.50 3.94 -0.28
N LEU A 27 -4.76 3.60 -0.01
CA LEU A 27 -5.88 3.72 -0.94
C LEU A 27 -6.91 4.68 -0.33
N THR A 28 -7.11 5.85 -0.94
CA THR A 28 -8.09 6.83 -0.48
C THR A 28 -9.28 6.86 -1.45
N PRO A 29 -10.47 6.41 -1.05
CA PRO A 29 -11.67 6.47 -1.90
C PRO A 29 -12.00 7.92 -2.25
N LEU A 30 -12.23 8.20 -3.54
CA LEU A 30 -12.60 9.52 -4.04
C LEU A 30 -14.03 9.57 -4.55
N ALA A 31 -14.45 8.55 -5.32
CA ALA A 31 -15.81 8.46 -5.85
C ALA A 31 -16.25 7.02 -6.07
N ALA A 32 -17.57 6.80 -6.10
CA ALA A 32 -18.16 5.51 -6.36
C ALA A 32 -19.43 5.64 -7.22
N ARG A 33 -19.52 4.85 -8.29
CA ARG A 33 -20.60 4.92 -9.28
C ARG A 33 -20.80 3.58 -9.96
N LYS A 34 -22.06 3.13 -10.07
CA LYS A 34 -22.46 1.94 -10.87
C LYS A 34 -21.60 0.68 -10.61
N GLY A 35 -21.21 0.46 -9.35
CA GLY A 35 -20.39 -0.70 -8.99
C GLY A 35 -18.88 -0.51 -9.22
N ALA A 36 -18.40 0.70 -9.55
CA ALA A 36 -16.98 1.04 -9.59
C ALA A 36 -16.63 2.04 -8.48
N VAL A 37 -15.39 1.99 -8.01
CA VAL A 37 -14.81 2.92 -7.04
C VAL A 37 -13.48 3.44 -7.57
N LEU A 38 -13.33 4.76 -7.56
CA LEU A 38 -12.10 5.47 -7.86
C LEU A 38 -11.36 5.75 -6.55
N PHE A 39 -10.08 5.38 -6.53
CA PHE A 39 -9.15 5.63 -5.44
C PHE A 39 -8.02 6.52 -5.91
N ARG A 40 -7.56 7.35 -4.98
CA ARG A 40 -6.23 7.94 -5.00
C ARG A 40 -5.25 6.96 -4.35
N THR A 41 -4.06 6.82 -4.93
CA THR A 41 -3.08 5.81 -4.49
C THR A 41 -1.77 6.46 -4.06
N ARG A 42 -1.13 5.87 -3.05
CA ARG A 42 0.27 6.13 -2.67
C ARG A 42 0.94 4.80 -2.39
N TYR A 43 2.09 4.57 -3.01
CA TYR A 43 2.85 3.33 -2.94
C TYR A 43 4.31 3.60 -2.59
N THR A 44 4.88 2.77 -1.72
CA THR A 44 6.30 2.80 -1.37
C THR A 44 6.76 1.36 -1.11
N LEU A 45 7.86 0.96 -1.73
CA LEU A 45 8.49 -0.35 -1.55
C LEU A 45 9.96 -0.19 -1.23
N ASN A 46 10.36 -0.61 -0.04
CA ASN A 46 11.73 -0.67 0.43
C ASN A 46 12.16 -2.14 0.53
N ARG A 47 12.89 -2.67 -0.46
CA ARG A 47 13.33 -4.07 -0.47
C ARG A 47 14.58 -4.31 0.38
N GLU A 48 15.54 -3.40 0.29
CA GLU A 48 16.87 -3.60 0.89
C GLU A 48 16.88 -3.20 2.37
N GLY A 49 15.84 -2.50 2.82
CA GLY A 49 15.84 -1.90 4.14
C GLY A 49 16.76 -0.69 4.21
N ALA A 50 16.84 -0.03 5.36
CA ALA A 50 17.85 1.01 5.65
C ALA A 50 17.93 2.28 4.77
N HIS A 51 17.11 2.44 3.75
CA HIS A 51 17.17 3.64 2.92
C HIS A 51 16.71 4.88 3.69
N ARG A 52 17.47 5.96 3.52
CA ARG A 52 17.13 7.29 4.01
C ARG A 52 15.93 7.90 3.28
N PHE A 53 15.71 7.53 2.02
CA PHE A 53 14.65 8.02 1.17
C PHE A 53 14.22 6.89 0.25
N MET A 54 12.91 6.71 0.07
CA MET A 54 12.37 5.71 -0.85
C MET A 54 11.65 6.40 -2.00
N ALA A 55 11.72 5.80 -3.19
CA ALA A 55 10.83 6.22 -4.27
C ALA A 55 9.36 6.11 -3.80
N VAL A 56 8.59 7.17 -4.03
CA VAL A 56 7.16 7.22 -3.69
C VAL A 56 6.36 7.43 -4.97
N GLU A 57 5.43 6.53 -5.22
CA GLU A 57 4.57 6.58 -6.39
C GLU A 57 3.16 7.04 -6.00
N PHE A 58 2.61 7.92 -6.82
CA PHE A 58 1.29 8.50 -6.68
C PHE A 58 0.49 8.24 -7.95
N GLY A 59 -0.77 7.87 -7.80
CA GLY A 59 -1.61 7.56 -8.94
C GLY A 59 -3.10 7.41 -8.62
N TRP A 60 -3.77 6.73 -9.53
CA TRP A 60 -5.20 6.46 -9.49
C TRP A 60 -5.45 4.97 -9.67
N LEU A 61 -6.48 4.47 -8.99
CA LEU A 61 -6.95 3.11 -9.16
C LEU A 61 -8.45 3.12 -9.33
N VAL A 62 -8.97 2.43 -10.35
CA VAL A 62 -10.38 2.09 -10.42
C VAL A 62 -10.56 0.60 -10.22
N VAL A 63 -11.44 0.25 -9.28
CA VAL A 63 -11.88 -1.14 -9.08
C VAL A 63 -13.38 -1.24 -9.29
N ASP A 64 -13.81 -2.24 -10.06
CA ASP A 64 -15.23 -2.54 -10.23
C ASP A 64 -15.65 -3.83 -9.49
N ALA A 65 -16.95 -3.94 -9.22
CA ALA A 65 -17.59 -5.06 -8.53
C ALA A 65 -17.62 -6.36 -9.35
N ARG A 66 -17.07 -6.35 -10.57
CA ARG A 66 -16.85 -7.53 -11.42
C ARG A 66 -15.38 -7.96 -11.42
N GLY A 67 -14.52 -7.26 -10.67
CA GLY A 67 -13.09 -7.53 -10.58
C GLY A 67 -12.23 -6.76 -11.59
N GLY A 68 -12.80 -5.81 -12.34
CA GLY A 68 -12.03 -4.90 -13.18
C GLY A 68 -11.08 -4.06 -12.33
N TRP A 69 -9.85 -3.90 -12.81
CA TRP A 69 -8.75 -3.29 -12.09
C TRP A 69 -7.93 -2.42 -13.05
N LYS A 70 -7.87 -1.11 -12.79
CA LYS A 70 -7.16 -0.17 -13.66
C LYS A 70 -6.33 0.82 -12.85
N GLU A 71 -5.03 0.64 -12.91
CA GLU A 71 -4.03 1.53 -12.32
C GLU A 71 -3.57 2.57 -13.36
N VAL A 72 -3.51 3.83 -12.96
CA VAL A 72 -3.00 4.92 -13.80
C VAL A 72 -1.98 5.73 -13.01
N PRO A 73 -0.69 5.72 -13.40
CA PRO A 73 0.33 6.54 -12.76
C PRO A 73 0.02 8.04 -12.88
N HIS A 74 0.42 8.81 -11.87
CA HIS A 74 0.36 10.26 -11.91
C HIS A 74 1.74 10.91 -11.73
N ARG A 75 2.44 10.56 -10.66
CA ARG A 75 3.76 11.12 -10.35
C ARG A 75 4.58 10.12 -9.53
N THR A 76 5.88 10.10 -9.76
CA THR A 76 6.84 9.37 -8.93
C THR A 76 7.89 10.35 -8.43
N VAL A 77 8.11 10.38 -7.12
CA VAL A 77 9.25 11.07 -6.52
C VAL A 77 10.33 10.04 -6.32
N ALA A 78 11.37 10.08 -7.15
CA ALA A 78 12.45 9.09 -7.16
C ALA A 78 13.41 9.29 -5.98
N GLU A 79 14.14 8.23 -5.63
CA GLU A 79 15.25 8.32 -4.69
C GLU A 79 16.36 9.25 -5.24
N PRO A 80 16.96 10.10 -4.40
CA PRO A 80 18.18 10.82 -4.77
C PRO A 80 19.30 9.85 -5.18
N PRO A 81 20.23 10.26 -6.06
CA PRO A 81 21.42 9.46 -6.36
C PRO A 81 22.19 9.04 -5.10
N LEU A 82 22.89 7.91 -5.15
CA LEU A 82 23.66 7.36 -4.02
C LEU A 82 24.69 8.36 -3.43
N HIS A 83 25.21 9.27 -4.27
CA HIS A 83 26.14 10.32 -3.89
C HIS A 83 25.53 11.72 -3.99
N ALA A 84 24.23 11.84 -3.72
CA ALA A 84 23.55 13.12 -3.70
C ALA A 84 24.17 14.07 -2.65
N THR A 85 24.28 15.33 -3.04
CA THR A 85 24.60 16.43 -2.14
C THR A 85 23.46 16.67 -1.15
N ALA A 86 23.76 17.30 -0.01
CA ALA A 86 22.72 17.68 0.96
C ALA A 86 21.60 18.55 0.35
N GLU A 87 21.94 19.36 -0.67
CA GLU A 87 20.96 20.16 -1.41
C GLU A 87 20.03 19.28 -2.25
N GLU A 88 20.55 18.27 -2.95
CA GLU A 88 19.75 17.32 -3.72
C GLU A 88 18.78 16.53 -2.84
N ASP A 89 19.23 16.09 -1.67
CA ASP A 89 18.35 15.43 -0.70
C ASP A 89 17.24 16.37 -0.21
N THR A 90 17.61 17.59 0.15
CA THR A 90 16.65 18.60 0.61
C THR A 90 15.59 18.87 -0.46
N ARG A 91 16.00 18.95 -1.74
CA ARG A 91 15.07 19.11 -2.87
C ARG A 91 14.14 17.91 -3.04
N ALA A 92 14.64 16.68 -2.88
CA ALA A 92 13.82 15.49 -2.98
C ALA A 92 12.77 15.41 -1.85
N TRP A 93 13.16 15.75 -0.62
CA TRP A 93 12.22 15.85 0.51
C TRP A 93 11.17 16.94 0.32
N ALA A 94 11.58 18.14 -0.11
CA ALA A 94 10.65 19.23 -0.38
C ALA A 94 9.67 18.88 -1.51
N GLU A 95 10.15 18.20 -2.55
CA GLU A 95 9.29 17.71 -3.63
C GLU A 95 8.33 16.64 -3.12
N LEU A 96 8.79 15.68 -2.32
CA LEU A 96 7.91 14.69 -1.69
C LEU A 96 6.81 15.36 -0.88
N GLU A 97 7.15 16.29 0.02
CA GLU A 97 6.17 17.03 0.84
C GLU A 97 5.16 17.77 -0.02
N ARG A 98 5.62 18.46 -1.08
CA ARG A 98 4.76 19.18 -2.02
C ARG A 98 3.77 18.25 -2.72
N VAL A 99 4.26 17.11 -3.22
CA VAL A 99 3.43 16.11 -3.91
C VAL A 99 2.47 15.43 -2.94
N ASP A 100 2.91 15.09 -1.73
CA ASP A 100 2.08 14.51 -0.67
C ASP A 100 0.94 15.47 -0.29
N ALA A 101 1.21 16.79 -0.22
CA ALA A 101 0.19 17.80 0.05
C ALA A 101 -0.83 17.90 -1.11
N GLU A 102 -0.36 17.92 -2.36
CA GLU A 102 -1.21 17.87 -3.56
C GLU A 102 -2.13 16.63 -3.53
N PHE A 103 -1.56 15.47 -3.22
CA PHE A 103 -2.29 14.21 -3.10
C PHE A 103 -3.09 14.06 -1.79
N LYS A 104 -3.03 14.99 -0.84
CA LYS A 104 -3.94 15.04 0.31
C LYS A 104 -5.07 16.04 0.10
N ALA A 105 -4.89 17.02 -0.77
CA ALA A 105 -5.90 18.02 -1.07
C ALA A 105 -7.19 17.40 -1.65
N PRO A 106 -8.38 18.02 -1.42
CA PRO A 106 -9.61 17.64 -2.09
C PRO A 106 -9.45 17.69 -3.62
N LEU A 107 -10.05 16.75 -4.34
CA LEU A 107 -10.03 16.76 -5.80
C LEU A 107 -10.81 17.97 -6.34
N ASP A 108 -10.16 18.78 -7.17
CA ASP A 108 -10.86 19.78 -7.98
C ASP A 108 -11.55 19.10 -9.16
N TRP A 109 -12.86 18.87 -9.02
CA TRP A 109 -13.69 18.25 -10.05
C TRP A 109 -13.88 19.11 -11.30
N LYS A 110 -13.62 20.42 -11.23
CA LYS A 110 -13.74 21.32 -12.39
C LYS A 110 -12.47 21.29 -13.24
N SER A 111 -11.31 21.12 -12.60
CA SER A 111 -10.01 21.04 -13.25
C SER A 111 -9.19 19.88 -12.68
N PRO A 112 -9.60 18.62 -12.92
CA PRO A 112 -8.89 17.47 -12.40
C PRO A 112 -7.51 17.32 -13.07
N PRO A 113 -6.54 16.64 -12.41
CA PRO A 113 -5.25 16.34 -13.03
C PRO A 113 -5.42 15.60 -14.36
N GLU A 114 -4.58 15.91 -15.35
CA GLU A 114 -4.68 15.35 -16.70
C GLU A 114 -4.67 13.82 -16.70
N SER A 115 -3.82 13.19 -15.88
CA SER A 115 -3.76 11.73 -15.77
C SER A 115 -5.03 11.09 -15.21
N LEU A 116 -5.92 11.86 -14.59
CA LEU A 116 -7.20 11.37 -14.06
C LEU A 116 -8.37 11.54 -15.06
N VAL A 117 -8.28 12.50 -15.99
CA VAL A 117 -9.38 12.86 -16.92
C VAL A 117 -9.88 11.65 -17.70
N GLY A 118 -8.97 10.79 -18.17
CA GLY A 118 -9.32 9.57 -18.90
C GLY A 118 -10.25 8.65 -18.10
N LEU A 119 -9.92 8.39 -16.83
CA LEU A 119 -10.72 7.55 -15.94
C LEU A 119 -12.08 8.19 -15.62
N LEU A 120 -12.13 9.50 -15.37
CA LEU A 120 -13.39 10.20 -15.10
C LEU A 120 -14.36 10.08 -16.26
N ARG A 121 -13.86 10.22 -17.50
CA ARG A 121 -14.66 10.08 -18.72
C ARG A 121 -15.12 8.65 -18.96
N GLU A 122 -14.21 7.68 -18.84
CA GLU A 122 -14.47 6.25 -19.10
C GLU A 122 -15.50 5.66 -18.14
N TYR A 123 -15.36 5.94 -16.84
CA TYR A 123 -16.28 5.42 -15.81
C TYR A 123 -17.43 6.39 -15.49
N GLY A 124 -17.39 7.61 -16.05
CA GLY A 124 -18.40 8.64 -15.89
C GLY A 124 -18.48 9.24 -14.49
N PHE A 125 -17.39 9.23 -13.72
CA PHE A 125 -17.35 9.81 -12.38
C PHE A 125 -17.53 11.33 -12.44
N THR A 126 -18.36 11.85 -11.55
CA THR A 126 -18.62 13.28 -11.38
C THR A 126 -18.54 13.67 -9.90
N LYS A 127 -18.59 14.97 -9.60
CA LYS A 127 -18.65 15.47 -8.22
C LYS A 127 -19.79 14.85 -7.40
N LYS A 128 -20.91 14.46 -8.03
CA LYS A 128 -22.06 13.84 -7.34
C LYS A 128 -21.75 12.42 -6.85
N ASP A 129 -20.75 11.78 -7.45
CA ASP A 129 -20.33 10.41 -7.11
C ASP A 129 -19.26 10.41 -6.01
N ALA A 130 -18.84 11.58 -5.51
CA ALA A 130 -17.82 11.70 -4.48
C ALA A 130 -18.25 10.98 -3.19
N VAL A 131 -17.34 10.21 -2.60
CA VAL A 131 -17.61 9.44 -1.37
C VAL A 131 -16.94 10.07 -0.16
N ALA A 132 -17.58 9.93 1.01
CA ALA A 132 -16.94 10.26 2.28
C ALA A 132 -15.82 9.26 2.59
N LYS A 133 -14.75 9.73 3.25
CA LYS A 133 -13.56 8.93 3.59
C LYS A 133 -13.88 7.63 4.35
N ASN A 134 -14.93 7.63 5.16
CA ASN A 134 -15.36 6.51 6.01
C ASN A 134 -16.69 5.86 5.56
N ALA A 135 -17.05 6.00 4.28
CA ALA A 135 -18.28 5.42 3.76
C ALA A 135 -18.30 3.89 3.97
N GLY A 136 -19.29 3.39 4.71
CA GLY A 136 -19.44 1.96 5.01
C GLY A 136 -18.37 1.38 5.95
N ALA A 137 -17.60 2.21 6.65
CA ALA A 137 -16.59 1.75 7.59
C ALA A 137 -17.18 0.80 8.65
N GLY A 138 -16.49 -0.31 8.91
CA GLY A 138 -16.88 -1.32 9.89
C GLY A 138 -18.04 -2.23 9.50
N THR A 139 -18.65 -2.03 8.32
CA THR A 139 -19.83 -2.82 7.89
C THR A 139 -19.47 -4.20 7.32
N ALA A 140 -18.21 -4.38 6.91
CA ALA A 140 -17.66 -5.67 6.54
C ALA A 140 -16.46 -6.02 7.43
N THR A 141 -16.27 -7.30 7.68
CA THR A 141 -15.13 -7.84 8.43
C THR A 141 -14.45 -8.94 7.63
N TRP A 142 -13.13 -8.92 7.59
CA TRP A 142 -12.31 -9.95 6.96
C TRP A 142 -11.54 -10.73 8.01
N SER A 143 -11.43 -12.03 7.79
CA SER A 143 -10.51 -12.93 8.49
C SER A 143 -10.02 -14.00 7.52
N PRO A 144 -8.97 -14.75 7.85
CA PRO A 144 -8.55 -15.89 7.04
C PRO A 144 -9.62 -16.96 6.85
N LYS A 145 -10.69 -16.98 7.67
CA LYS A 145 -11.77 -17.98 7.61
C LYS A 145 -13.00 -17.51 6.84
N ALA A 146 -13.25 -16.21 6.82
CA ALA A 146 -14.48 -15.67 6.27
C ALA A 146 -14.38 -14.18 5.97
N LEU A 147 -15.17 -13.75 4.99
CA LEU A 147 -15.56 -12.37 4.76
C LEU A 147 -17.02 -12.22 5.18
N CYS A 148 -17.30 -11.35 6.14
CA CYS A 148 -18.66 -11.13 6.63
C CYS A 148 -19.12 -9.69 6.38
N GLN A 149 -20.40 -9.52 6.07
CA GLN A 149 -21.08 -8.22 6.00
C GLN A 149 -22.39 -8.32 6.80
N GLY A 150 -22.40 -7.74 8.00
CA GLY A 150 -23.44 -8.00 8.99
C GLY A 150 -23.47 -9.48 9.40
N GLN A 151 -24.62 -10.12 9.27
CA GLN A 151 -24.81 -11.55 9.59
C GLN A 151 -24.45 -12.50 8.44
N ARG A 152 -24.18 -11.98 7.24
CA ARG A 152 -23.88 -12.80 6.06
C ARG A 152 -22.38 -12.99 5.94
N CYS A 153 -21.92 -14.23 5.94
CA CYS A 153 -20.51 -14.57 5.75
C CYS A 153 -20.32 -15.46 4.53
N THR A 154 -19.23 -15.24 3.81
CA THR A 154 -18.80 -16.04 2.67
C THR A 154 -17.38 -16.54 2.88
N LYS A 155 -16.88 -17.32 1.91
CA LYS A 155 -15.44 -17.63 1.83
C LYS A 155 -14.63 -16.34 1.88
N PRO A 156 -13.43 -16.37 2.49
CA PRO A 156 -12.55 -15.21 2.51
C PRO A 156 -12.20 -14.83 1.07
N CYS A 157 -12.19 -13.53 0.81
CA CYS A 157 -11.65 -12.99 -0.43
C CYS A 157 -10.13 -12.93 -0.33
N ARG A 158 -9.44 -13.29 -1.42
CA ARG A 158 -8.04 -12.95 -1.60
C ARG A 158 -7.95 -11.44 -1.83
N GLN A 159 -7.26 -10.75 -0.94
CA GLN A 159 -7.10 -9.31 -1.05
C GLN A 159 -6.12 -8.98 -2.17
N ARG A 160 -6.38 -7.89 -2.91
CA ARG A 160 -5.48 -7.35 -3.94
C ARG A 160 -5.17 -5.90 -3.63
N THR A 161 -3.93 -5.49 -3.88
CA THR A 161 -3.53 -4.08 -3.86
C THR A 161 -2.75 -3.72 -5.15
N LEU A 162 -2.13 -2.54 -5.17
CA LEU A 162 -1.38 -1.99 -6.30
C LEU A 162 -0.27 -2.93 -6.78
N HIS A 163 0.17 -2.75 -8.02
CA HIS A 163 1.23 -3.55 -8.65
C HIS A 163 0.96 -5.06 -8.56
N GLU A 164 -0.33 -5.42 -8.59
CA GLU A 164 -0.82 -6.79 -8.51
C GLU A 164 -0.39 -7.58 -7.27
N TRP A 165 0.05 -6.92 -6.20
CA TRP A 165 0.31 -7.58 -4.92
C TRP A 165 -0.96 -8.22 -4.41
N ARG A 166 -0.86 -9.48 -3.95
CA ARG A 166 -1.99 -10.25 -3.47
C ARG A 166 -1.71 -10.80 -2.09
N SER A 167 -2.74 -10.89 -1.27
CA SER A 167 -2.62 -11.69 -0.06
C SER A 167 -2.33 -13.15 -0.42
N GLY A 168 -1.54 -13.83 0.40
CA GLY A 168 -1.39 -15.29 0.30
C GLY A 168 -2.73 -16.02 0.36
N ASP A 169 -2.79 -17.21 -0.22
CA ASP A 169 -3.95 -18.10 -0.13
C ASP A 169 -3.96 -18.76 1.26
N ILE A 170 -4.23 -17.98 2.32
CA ILE A 170 -4.34 -18.49 3.70
C ILE A 170 -3.15 -19.42 4.01
N ASP A 171 -1.92 -18.92 3.99
CA ASP A 171 -0.91 -19.63 4.74
C ASP A 171 -1.28 -19.49 6.22
N PRO A 172 -1.39 -20.60 6.96
CA PRO A 172 -1.76 -20.57 8.36
C PRO A 172 -0.61 -19.89 9.09
N VAL A 173 -0.71 -18.57 9.31
CA VAL A 173 -0.21 -18.04 10.57
C VAL A 173 -0.91 -18.90 11.61
N ALA A 174 -0.14 -19.67 12.38
CA ALA A 174 -0.65 -20.74 13.24
C ALA A 174 -1.67 -20.24 14.28
N GLU A 175 -1.78 -18.92 14.42
CA GLU A 175 -2.68 -18.24 15.34
C GLU A 175 -3.87 -17.59 14.63
N PRO A 176 -5.07 -17.65 15.23
CA PRO A 176 -6.24 -16.99 14.70
C PRO A 176 -6.06 -15.48 14.71
N GLN A 177 -5.83 -14.89 13.52
CA GLN A 177 -5.83 -13.44 13.36
C GLN A 177 -7.18 -12.85 13.76
N LYS A 178 -7.13 -11.73 14.49
CA LYS A 178 -8.32 -10.97 14.86
C LYS A 178 -9.06 -10.53 13.59
N PRO A 179 -10.40 -10.66 13.53
CA PRO A 179 -11.17 -10.15 12.40
C PRO A 179 -10.93 -8.65 12.21
N MET A 180 -10.55 -8.25 11.00
CA MET A 180 -10.35 -6.86 10.65
C MET A 180 -11.63 -6.24 10.13
N LYS A 181 -11.91 -5.02 10.57
CA LYS A 181 -13.02 -4.21 10.05
C LYS A 181 -12.58 -3.48 8.79
N ALA A 182 -13.45 -3.42 7.80
CA ALA A 182 -13.21 -2.64 6.60
C ALA A 182 -13.15 -1.14 6.93
N LEU A 183 -12.18 -0.42 6.36
CA LEU A 183 -12.10 1.03 6.42
C LEU A 183 -13.14 1.71 5.52
N PHE A 184 -13.55 1.02 4.47
CA PHE A 184 -14.49 1.50 3.47
C PHE A 184 -15.27 0.32 2.89
N VAL A 185 -16.58 0.51 2.69
CA VAL A 185 -17.44 -0.43 1.96
C VAL A 185 -18.40 0.37 1.09
N HIS A 186 -18.29 0.20 -0.23
CA HIS A 186 -19.22 0.80 -1.17
C HIS A 186 -19.17 0.08 -2.51
N SER A 187 -20.26 0.11 -3.28
CA SER A 187 -20.27 -0.38 -4.67
C SER A 187 -19.76 -1.83 -4.82
N GLY A 188 -19.95 -2.70 -3.83
CA GLY A 188 -19.44 -4.07 -3.87
C GLY A 188 -17.92 -4.19 -3.68
N VAL A 189 -17.27 -3.16 -3.15
CA VAL A 189 -15.84 -3.11 -2.87
C VAL A 189 -15.65 -2.80 -1.39
N ALA A 190 -14.78 -3.56 -0.72
CA ALA A 190 -14.36 -3.31 0.65
C ALA A 190 -12.83 -3.10 0.71
N VAL A 191 -12.39 -2.12 1.48
CA VAL A 191 -10.97 -1.85 1.74
C VAL A 191 -10.64 -2.22 3.18
N PHE A 192 -9.58 -2.99 3.37
CA PHE A 192 -9.03 -3.35 4.67
C PHE A 192 -7.62 -2.78 4.79
N ARG A 193 -7.19 -2.45 6.01
CA ARG A 193 -5.80 -2.11 6.31
C ARG A 193 -5.17 -3.30 6.99
N ASN A 194 -4.09 -3.79 6.39
CA ASN A 194 -3.32 -4.92 6.86
C ASN A 194 -2.00 -4.36 7.39
N GLU A 195 -1.69 -4.67 8.65
CA GLU A 195 -0.42 -4.37 9.28
C GLU A 195 0.25 -5.71 9.59
N TYR A 196 1.47 -5.91 9.11
CA TYR A 196 2.25 -7.11 9.38
C TYR A 196 3.63 -6.68 9.85
N ASP A 197 4.06 -7.22 10.98
CA ASP A 197 5.44 -7.27 11.43
C ASP A 197 5.69 -8.64 12.12
N GLU A 198 6.93 -9.01 12.41
CA GLU A 198 7.24 -10.33 12.97
C GLU A 198 6.56 -10.61 14.34
N GLU A 199 6.11 -9.57 15.05
CA GLU A 199 5.63 -9.64 16.43
C GLU A 199 4.10 -9.47 16.55
N ASP A 200 3.49 -8.60 15.74
CA ASP A 200 2.07 -8.23 15.80
C ASP A 200 1.43 -8.14 14.41
N ASN A 201 0.63 -9.16 14.10
CA ASN A 201 0.01 -9.32 12.79
C ASN A 201 -1.48 -9.00 12.81
N HIS A 202 -1.84 -7.90 12.13
CA HIS A 202 -3.21 -7.49 11.87
C HIS A 202 -3.52 -7.63 10.38
N GLY A 203 -3.94 -8.82 9.98
CA GLY A 203 -4.48 -9.06 8.65
C GLY A 203 -3.58 -9.87 7.72
N ALA A 204 -3.81 -9.71 6.42
CA ALA A 204 -3.21 -10.57 5.43
C ALA A 204 -1.74 -10.22 5.17
N PHE A 205 -0.92 -11.26 4.99
CA PHE A 205 0.42 -11.13 4.42
C PHE A 205 0.34 -11.04 2.89
N PHE A 206 1.11 -10.14 2.28
CA PHE A 206 1.11 -9.89 0.84
C PHE A 206 2.37 -10.44 0.18
N THR A 207 2.17 -11.07 -0.97
CA THR A 207 3.25 -11.50 -1.84
C THR A 207 3.23 -10.71 -3.14
N GLU A 208 4.43 -10.46 -3.64
CA GLU A 208 4.63 -9.86 -4.95
C GLU A 208 4.14 -10.83 -6.05
N PRO A 209 3.61 -10.33 -7.19
CA PRO A 209 3.40 -11.18 -8.36
C PRO A 209 4.68 -11.94 -8.74
N VAL A 210 4.53 -13.24 -9.00
CA VAL A 210 5.64 -14.10 -9.41
C VAL A 210 6.13 -13.65 -10.79
N VAL A 211 7.36 -13.13 -10.83
CA VAL A 211 8.13 -12.99 -12.06
C VAL A 211 8.92 -14.30 -12.21
N GLU A 212 8.89 -14.94 -13.38
CA GLU A 212 9.50 -16.26 -13.59
C GLU A 212 10.98 -16.32 -13.13
N GLU A 213 11.26 -17.37 -12.36
CA GLU A 213 12.51 -17.98 -11.90
C GLU A 213 13.67 -17.15 -11.31
N GLU A 214 14.06 -17.62 -10.11
CA GLU A 214 15.44 -17.74 -9.60
C GLU A 214 16.10 -16.62 -8.80
N ASP A 215 15.35 -15.67 -8.25
CA ASP A 215 15.81 -14.98 -7.05
C ASP A 215 14.80 -15.17 -5.92
N ARG A 216 15.23 -15.86 -4.86
CA ARG A 216 14.55 -15.84 -3.56
C ARG A 216 14.65 -14.41 -3.04
N ASN A 217 13.74 -13.57 -3.53
CA ASN A 217 13.48 -12.26 -2.96
C ASN A 217 13.17 -12.50 -1.48
N PRO A 218 13.93 -11.91 -0.52
CA PRO A 218 13.93 -12.29 0.90
C PRO A 218 12.59 -12.08 1.65
N GLY A 219 11.48 -11.85 0.94
CA GLY A 219 10.22 -11.43 1.52
C GLY A 219 10.30 -9.96 1.95
N ILE A 220 9.16 -9.30 2.01
CA ILE A 220 9.05 -8.01 2.68
C ILE A 220 8.71 -8.29 4.15
N GLU A 221 9.51 -7.74 5.06
CA GLU A 221 9.41 -7.99 6.51
C GLU A 221 8.24 -7.23 7.13
N MET A 222 7.97 -6.01 6.68
CA MET A 222 6.89 -5.16 7.21
C MET A 222 5.87 -4.75 6.14
N HIS A 223 4.58 -4.86 6.47
CA HIS A 223 3.48 -4.37 5.62
C HIS A 223 2.63 -3.33 6.34
N ASP A 224 2.34 -2.20 5.70
CA ASP A 224 1.20 -1.32 6.01
C ASP A 224 0.40 -1.14 4.71
N VAL A 225 -0.49 -2.10 4.45
CA VAL A 225 -1.11 -2.29 3.14
C VAL A 225 -2.62 -2.13 3.24
N MET A 226 -3.13 -1.07 2.62
CA MET A 226 -4.53 -1.01 2.25
C MET A 226 -4.78 -1.90 1.03
N ALA A 227 -5.70 -2.85 1.16
CA ALA A 227 -6.03 -3.78 0.09
C ALA A 227 -7.54 -4.00 -0.03
N ILE A 228 -7.91 -4.49 -1.21
CA ILE A 228 -9.29 -4.53 -1.66
C ILE A 228 -9.78 -5.97 -1.74
N CYS A 229 -11.02 -6.14 -1.27
CA CYS A 229 -11.87 -7.26 -1.65
C CYS A 229 -13.06 -6.80 -2.46
N VAL A 230 -13.35 -7.54 -3.53
CA VAL A 230 -14.65 -7.46 -4.19
C VAL A 230 -15.63 -8.33 -3.41
N LEU A 231 -16.73 -7.71 -2.96
CA LEU A 231 -17.76 -8.38 -2.18
C LEU A 231 -18.65 -9.24 -3.09
N PRO A 232 -19.03 -10.45 -2.65
CA PRO A 232 -20.00 -11.25 -3.37
C PRO A 232 -21.38 -10.55 -3.37
N ARG A 233 -22.10 -10.70 -4.47
CA ARG A 233 -23.45 -10.13 -4.66
C ARG A 233 -24.54 -11.02 -4.08
#